data_AF-A0A2T4UDB2-F1
#
_entry.id   AF-A0A2T4UDB2-F1
#
_cell.length_a   1.000
_cell.length_b   1.000
_cell.length_c   1.000
_cell.angle_alpha   90.00
_cell.angle_beta   90.00
_cell.angle_gamma   90.00
#
_symmetry.space_group_name_H-M   'P 1'
#
loop_
_entity.id
_entity.type
_entity.pdbx_description
1 polymer ?
#
loop_
_entity_poly.entity_id
_entity_poly.type
_entity_poly.pdbx_seq_one_letter_code
_entity_poly.pdbx_strand_id
1 'polypeptide(L)' 'MDVDGDRENPYEYVSISGEVASEATEGAFEHGDRMAKKYRYPFHREGDVRVLLRTPSQRVQHVR' A
#
# COMPACT_ATOMS: atom_id res chain seq x y z
N MET A 1 5.68 14.41 3.91
CA MET A 1 5.18 13.07 3.54
C MET A 1 5.03 13.12 2.04
N ASP A 2 6.02 12.55 1.38
CA ASP A 2 6.26 12.68 -0.04
C ASP A 2 5.49 11.57 -0.75
N VAL A 3 4.38 11.91 -1.40
CA VAL A 3 3.63 10.96 -2.21
C VAL A 3 4.49 10.64 -3.44
N ASP A 4 4.78 9.35 -3.66
CA ASP A 4 5.52 8.81 -4.81
C ASP A 4 4.69 8.89 -6.10
N GLY A 5 4.24 10.08 -6.47
CA GLY A 5 3.72 10.39 -7.81
C GLY A 5 4.81 11.06 -8.64
N ASP A 6 4.65 11.09 -9.97
CA ASP A 6 5.46 11.98 -10.78
C ASP A 6 5.21 13.43 -10.33
N ARG A 7 6.23 14.04 -9.72
CA ARG A 7 6.17 15.42 -9.25
C ARG A 7 6.21 16.43 -10.39
N GLU A 8 6.71 16.01 -11.55
CA GLU A 8 6.87 16.85 -12.72
C GLU A 8 5.57 16.92 -13.53
N ASN A 9 4.77 15.84 -13.52
CA ASN A 9 3.45 15.79 -14.15
C ASN A 9 2.36 15.25 -13.20
N PRO A 10 1.60 16.11 -12.50
CA PRO A 10 0.55 15.67 -11.57
C PRO A 10 -0.64 14.99 -12.27
N TYR A 11 -0.70 15.00 -13.60
CA TYR A 11 -1.71 14.30 -14.40
C TYR A 11 -1.26 12.91 -14.85
N GLU A 12 0.02 12.56 -14.64
CA GLU A 12 0.52 11.21 -14.88
C GLU A 12 0.27 10.33 -13.65
N TYR A 13 -0.60 9.32 -13.83
CA TYR A 13 -0.95 8.41 -12.75
C TYR A 13 -1.33 7.02 -13.25
N VAL A 14 -1.19 6.05 -12.35
CA VAL A 14 -1.66 4.69 -12.55
C VAL A 14 -2.81 4.42 -11.58
N SER A 15 -3.95 3.99 -12.12
CA SER A 15 -5.07 3.47 -11.35
C SER A 15 -5.06 1.94 -11.39
N ILE A 16 -5.08 1.30 -10.21
CA ILE A 16 -5.20 -0.15 -10.04
C ILE A 16 -6.49 -0.41 -9.28
N SER A 17 -7.36 -1.27 -9.81
CA SER A 17 -8.64 -1.63 -9.18
C SER A 17 -8.82 -3.14 -9.13
N GLY A 18 -9.49 -3.62 -8.08
CA GLY A 18 -9.80 -5.01 -7.85
C GLY A 18 -10.59 -5.20 -6.56
N GLU A 19 -10.97 -6.44 -6.29
CA GLU A 19 -11.70 -6.82 -5.07
C GLU A 19 -10.75 -7.42 -4.03
N VAL A 20 -11.08 -7.23 -2.75
CA VAL A 20 -10.32 -7.84 -1.65
C VAL A 20 -10.55 -9.35 -1.68
N ALA A 21 -9.52 -10.11 -2.00
CA ALA A 21 -9.56 -11.57 -2.06
C ALA A 21 -9.29 -12.23 -0.71
N SER A 22 -8.57 -11.56 0.19
CA SER A 22 -8.30 -12.09 1.53
C SER A 22 -7.97 -11.01 2.55
N GLU A 23 -8.29 -11.31 3.80
CA GLU A 23 -7.92 -10.55 4.99
C GLU A 23 -7.20 -11.48 5.97
N ALA A 24 -6.04 -11.07 6.51
CA ALA A 24 -5.29 -11.86 7.46
C ALA A 24 -4.56 -10.99 8.48
N THR A 25 -4.51 -11.42 9.74
CA THR A 25 -3.66 -10.81 10.78
C THR A 25 -2.27 -11.46 10.81
N GLU A 26 -2.18 -12.74 10.42
CA GLU A 26 -0.92 -13.47 10.28
C GLU A 26 -0.01 -12.83 9.23
N GLY A 27 1.26 -12.60 9.58
CA GLY A 27 2.26 -11.97 8.70
C GLY A 27 2.02 -10.47 8.43
N ALA A 28 0.94 -9.86 8.92
CA ALA A 28 0.63 -8.44 8.71
C ALA A 28 1.67 -7.52 9.36
N PHE A 29 2.19 -7.92 10.52
CA PHE A 29 3.25 -7.19 11.22
C PHE A 29 4.54 -7.16 10.40
N GLU A 30 5.03 -8.33 9.99
CA GLU A 30 6.26 -8.50 9.20
C GLU A 30 6.18 -7.76 7.86
N HIS A 31 5.02 -7.83 7.20
CA HIS A 31 4.77 -7.08 5.97
C HIS A 31 4.86 -5.57 6.22
N GLY A 32 4.19 -5.08 7.27
CA GLY A 32 4.23 -3.67 7.65
C GLY A 32 5.64 -3.19 8.00
N ASP A 33 6.45 -4.00 8.68
CA ASP A 33 7.84 -3.66 9.01
C ASP A 33 8.73 -3.56 7.77
N ARG A 34 8.54 -4.44 6.78
CA ARG A 34 9.21 -4.32 5.48
C ARG A 34 8.84 -3.03 4.76
N MET A 35 7.56 -2.65 4.80
CA MET A 35 7.08 -1.38 4.22
C MET A 35 7.64 -0.16 4.97
N ALA A 36 7.68 -0.22 6.30
CA ALA A 36 8.22 0.85 7.13
C ALA A 36 9.72 1.09 6.87
N LYS A 37 10.50 0.04 6.59
CA LYS A 37 11.91 0.18 6.16
C LYS A 37 12.02 0.89 4.81
N LYS A 38 11.11 0.61 3.87
CA LYS A 38 11.10 1.20 2.52
C LYS A 38 10.62 2.66 2.52
N TYR A 39 9.57 2.97 3.28
CA TYR A 39 8.85 4.26 3.19
C TYR A 39 8.94 5.12 4.46
N ARG A 40 9.81 4.77 5.42
CA ARG A 40 9.96 5.42 6.74
C ARG A 40 8.61 5.77 7.38
N TYR A 41 7.88 4.73 7.81
CA TYR A 41 6.59 4.90 8.49
C TYR A 41 6.75 4.85 10.03
N PRO A 42 6.50 5.95 10.77
CA PRO A 42 6.84 6.03 12.20
C PRO A 42 5.69 5.68 13.17
N PHE A 43 4.51 5.28 12.69
CA PHE A 43 3.29 5.30 13.52
C PHE A 43 2.82 3.91 14.04
N HIS A 44 3.73 3.05 14.49
CA HIS A 44 3.35 1.81 15.17
C HIS A 44 3.27 2.02 16.70
N ARG A 45 2.24 1.46 17.35
CA ARG A 45 2.14 1.38 18.81
C ARG A 45 2.00 -0.07 19.28
N GLU A 46 2.53 -0.33 20.46
CA GLU A 46 2.34 -1.60 21.15
C GLU A 46 0.84 -1.85 21.36
N GLY A 47 0.37 -3.06 21.02
CA GLY A 47 -1.04 -3.44 21.08
C GLY A 47 -1.84 -3.21 19.79
N ASP A 48 -1.27 -2.58 18.76
CA ASP A 48 -1.95 -2.43 17.46
C ASP A 48 -2.16 -3.80 16.79
N VAL A 49 -3.40 -4.08 16.36
CA VAL A 49 -3.70 -5.22 15.48
C VAL A 49 -3.54 -4.77 14.03
N ARG A 50 -2.62 -5.44 13.31
CA ARG A 50 -2.39 -5.20 11.88
C ARG A 50 -3.14 -6.22 11.04
N VAL A 51 -3.65 -5.75 9.90
CA VAL A 51 -4.38 -6.55 8.93
C VAL A 51 -3.71 -6.42 7.57
N LEU A 52 -3.50 -7.54 6.90
CA LEU A 52 -3.02 -7.64 5.53
C LEU A 52 -4.20 -7.91 4.61
N LEU A 53 -4.48 -6.95 3.72
CA LEU A 53 -5.44 -7.11 2.64
C LEU A 53 -4.71 -7.53 1.37
N ARG A 54 -5.23 -8.53 0.67
CA ARG A 54 -4.77 -8.89 -0.67
C ARG A 54 -5.85 -8.55 -1.68
N THR A 55 -5.49 -7.72 -2.64
CA THR A 55 -6.39 -7.25 -3.70
C THR A 55 -5.75 -7.55 -5.05
N PRO A 56 -6.01 -8.71 -5.66
CA PRO A 56 -5.59 -9.00 -7.03
C PRO A 56 -6.11 -7.92 -7.97
N SER A 57 -5.27 -7.43 -8.88
CA SER A 57 -5.70 -6.43 -9.85
C SER A 57 -6.67 -7.05 -10.86
N GLN A 58 -7.83 -6.43 -11.02
CA GLN A 58 -8.78 -6.73 -12.08
C GLN A 58 -8.65 -5.73 -13.24
N ARG A 59 -8.26 -4.50 -12.94
CA ARG A 59 -8.05 -3.44 -13.93
C ARG A 59 -6.82 -2.61 -13.57
N VAL A 60 -6.03 -2.28 -14.59
CA VAL A 60 -4.91 -1.33 -14.52
C VAL A 60 -5.08 -0.30 -15.63
N GLN A 61 -5.02 0.98 -15.28
CA GLN A 61 -5.10 2.09 -16.24
C GLN A 61 -3.93 3.05 -16.00
N HIS A 62 -3.24 3.40 -17.06
CA HIS A 62 -2.21 4.44 -17.06
C HIS A 62 -2.74 5.68 -17.77
N VAL A 63 -2.64 6.83 -17.11
CA VAL A 63 -3.00 8.15 -17.63
C VAL A 63 -1.75 9.00 -17.64
N ARG A 64 -1.52 9.76 -18.73
CA ARG A 64 -0.34 10.58 -18.98
C ARG A 64 -0.74 11.91 -19.60
#